data_AF-A0A7S4QFJ1-F1
#
_entry.id   AF-A0A7S4QFJ1-F1
#
_cell.length_a   1.000
_cell.length_b   1.000
_cell.length_c   1.000
_cell.angle_alpha   90.00
_cell.angle_beta   90.00
_cell.angle_gamma   90.00
#
_symmetry.space_group_name_H-M   'P 1'
#
loop_
_entity.id
_entity.type
_entity.pdbx_description
1 polymer ?
#
loop_
_entity_poly.entity_id
_entity_poly.type
_entity_poly.pdbx_seq_one_letter_code
_entity_poly.pdbx_strand_id
1 'polypeptide(L)'
;QGEDAEEEAEGAEGEGEEEEAAGGEEEEEPADGEEGEEEAADREEEDGEEDEGEIEADDDMPVVEAEPEEELGSTLRRRWKGLQCRKSPSSKQKGNSLSYRFAAVLENDECGPPEVPRSARRMLACMVRKLDSHTFEVPRKWHPFEARVVSMLAEALVAVRAGASHAAAKAASAAKAMAEDAATAERLAAAISSAERDVAAQGQKVGELREALSRCRNTVTEAKAAEKDAVAQSNLAAQRLSAATKEREQAKQVMATFSTLEASCAPRKASEVNRMVKEVEQQLRVMKAGEFLSADAHRRVIPALRLEPERRTRHDEASLCTAESCFTEFIQEQDELIARLTREMECAQHAKAEVAQALGRCREATQAVRSAREMLTRRRATLDAAYQAQKDHQERLALLAQAAAAREADVAEVDSLRSALEPVLAHIASARPALAHIASARLAAGAARPWSLRR
;
A
#
# COMPACT_ATOMS: atom_id res chain seq x y z
N GLN A 1 30.34 4.94 -41.92
CA GLN A 1 31.42 4.15 -41.30
C GLN A 1 30.89 3.77 -39.92
N GLY A 2 29.94 2.83 -39.81
CA GLY A 2 30.05 1.37 -40.02
C GLY A 2 30.02 0.75 -38.60
N GLU A 3 29.35 -0.35 -38.25
CA GLU A 3 28.68 -1.51 -38.88
C GLU A 3 27.65 -1.98 -37.81
N ASP A 4 26.38 -2.22 -38.15
CA ASP A 4 25.77 -3.51 -38.55
C ASP A 4 26.13 -4.71 -37.65
N ALA A 5 25.12 -5.21 -36.93
CA ALA A 5 25.11 -6.53 -36.30
C ALA A 5 23.67 -7.07 -36.35
N GLU A 6 23.36 -7.73 -37.47
CA GLU A 6 22.27 -8.70 -37.61
C GLU A 6 22.78 -10.03 -37.07
N GLU A 7 22.00 -10.71 -36.23
CA GLU A 7 22.22 -12.13 -35.90
C GLU A 7 20.91 -12.88 -36.15
N GLU A 8 20.92 -13.62 -37.25
CA GLU A 8 19.93 -14.62 -37.63
C GLU A 8 20.06 -15.86 -36.73
N ALA A 9 18.94 -16.46 -36.37
CA ALA A 9 18.90 -17.84 -35.88
C ALA A 9 17.77 -18.59 -36.58
N GLU A 10 18.16 -19.35 -37.59
CA GLU A 10 17.39 -20.38 -38.27
C GLU A 10 17.09 -21.59 -37.35
N GLY A 11 16.02 -22.31 -37.70
CA GLY A 11 16.11 -23.77 -37.82
C GLY A 11 15.62 -24.62 -36.64
N ALA A 12 14.37 -25.08 -36.71
CA ALA A 12 13.98 -26.39 -36.19
C ALA A 12 12.77 -26.91 -36.98
N GLU A 13 13.05 -27.54 -38.12
CA GLU A 13 12.15 -28.47 -38.78
C GLU A 13 12.07 -29.77 -37.97
N GLY A 14 10.86 -30.33 -37.88
CA GLY A 14 10.57 -31.60 -37.24
C GLY A 14 9.34 -32.21 -37.88
N GLU A 15 9.54 -32.80 -39.06
CA GLU A 15 8.63 -33.73 -39.71
C GLU A 15 8.48 -35.03 -38.89
N GLY A 16 7.34 -35.71 -39.04
CA GLY A 16 7.28 -37.16 -38.79
C GLY A 16 5.94 -37.73 -38.34
N GLU A 17 5.23 -38.30 -39.31
CA GLU A 17 4.44 -39.57 -39.26
C GLU A 17 3.08 -39.52 -38.52
N GLU A 18 1.93 -39.68 -39.20
CA GLU A 18 1.39 -40.80 -40.01
C GLU A 18 0.74 -41.94 -39.19
N GLU A 19 -0.27 -42.55 -39.85
CA GLU A 19 -1.18 -43.64 -39.46
C GLU A 19 -2.40 -43.30 -38.57
N GLU A 20 -3.57 -43.93 -38.73
CA GLU A 20 -4.40 -44.38 -39.86
C GLU A 20 -5.71 -44.93 -39.23
N ALA A 21 -6.82 -44.84 -39.98
CA ALA A 21 -7.92 -45.81 -40.06
C ALA A 21 -8.71 -46.29 -38.82
N ALA A 22 -10.01 -45.94 -38.78
CA ALA A 22 -11.19 -46.83 -38.81
C ALA A 22 -12.44 -45.95 -38.60
N GLY A 23 -13.48 -45.95 -39.43
CA GLY A 23 -14.18 -47.09 -40.00
C GLY A 23 -15.41 -47.37 -39.15
N GLY A 24 -16.58 -46.85 -39.55
CA GLY A 24 -17.85 -47.02 -38.84
C GLY A 24 -19.03 -46.49 -39.65
N GLU A 25 -19.41 -47.26 -40.67
CA GLU A 25 -20.70 -47.20 -41.34
C GLU A 25 -21.73 -47.92 -40.45
N GLU A 26 -22.90 -47.32 -40.19
CA GLU A 26 -24.16 -48.07 -40.06
C GLU A 26 -25.29 -47.26 -40.73
N GLU A 27 -25.87 -47.90 -41.73
CA GLU A 27 -27.13 -47.58 -42.40
C GLU A 27 -28.32 -47.91 -41.48
N GLU A 28 -29.41 -47.15 -41.58
CA GLU A 28 -30.74 -47.63 -42.05
C GLU A 28 -31.86 -46.65 -41.64
N GLU A 29 -32.68 -46.34 -42.63
CA GLU A 29 -33.92 -45.54 -42.60
C GLU A 29 -35.11 -46.34 -41.96
N PRO A 30 -36.40 -46.06 -42.28
CA PRO A 30 -37.24 -44.90 -41.95
C PRO A 30 -38.52 -45.33 -41.19
N ALA A 31 -39.31 -44.40 -40.65
CA ALA A 31 -40.76 -44.61 -40.50
C ALA A 31 -41.55 -43.31 -40.31
N ASP A 32 -42.59 -43.21 -41.13
CA ASP A 32 -43.76 -42.34 -41.06
C ASP A 32 -44.40 -42.22 -39.66
N GLY A 33 -45.12 -41.13 -39.42
CA GLY A 33 -46.01 -41.03 -38.27
C GLY A 33 -46.74 -39.71 -38.09
N GLU A 34 -47.78 -39.52 -38.89
CA GLU A 34 -49.09 -38.92 -38.55
C GLU A 34 -49.24 -37.48 -38.02
N GLU A 35 -50.10 -36.79 -38.76
CA GLU A 35 -51.06 -35.74 -38.45
C GLU A 35 -51.51 -35.64 -36.97
N GLY A 36 -51.64 -34.40 -36.49
CA GLY A 36 -52.32 -34.05 -35.25
C GLY A 36 -52.79 -32.60 -35.29
N GLU A 37 -54.09 -32.44 -35.50
CA GLU A 37 -54.88 -31.22 -35.58
C GLU A 37 -54.84 -30.35 -34.31
N GLU A 38 -55.08 -29.06 -34.52
CA GLU A 38 -55.85 -28.11 -33.69
C GLU A 38 -55.82 -28.21 -32.16
N GLU A 39 -55.37 -27.14 -31.50
CA GLU A 39 -56.28 -26.39 -30.61
C GLU A 39 -55.70 -25.01 -30.26
N ALA A 40 -56.53 -23.99 -30.51
CA ALA A 40 -56.37 -22.64 -30.00
C ALA A 40 -56.74 -22.62 -28.51
N ALA A 41 -55.93 -21.97 -27.68
CA ALA A 41 -56.41 -21.40 -26.44
C ALA A 41 -55.54 -20.20 -26.05
N ASP A 42 -56.22 -19.07 -25.99
CA ASP A 42 -55.89 -17.84 -25.29
C ASP A 42 -54.89 -18.03 -24.14
N ARG A 43 -53.81 -17.24 -24.17
CA ARG A 43 -53.21 -16.80 -22.91
C ARG A 43 -52.88 -15.33 -22.97
N GLU A 44 -53.58 -14.66 -22.08
CA GLU A 44 -53.72 -13.25 -21.84
C GLU A 44 -52.37 -12.53 -21.74
N GLU A 45 -52.41 -11.29 -22.23
CA GLU A 45 -51.49 -10.20 -21.93
C GLU A 45 -51.29 -10.13 -20.40
N GLU A 46 -50.07 -10.44 -19.95
CA GLU A 46 -49.63 -10.04 -18.61
C GLU A 46 -48.63 -8.89 -18.80
N ASP A 47 -49.12 -7.71 -18.43
CA ASP A 47 -48.38 -6.50 -18.10
C ASP A 47 -47.03 -6.87 -17.45
N GLY A 48 -45.90 -6.36 -17.91
CA GLY A 48 -45.59 -4.97 -17.61
C GLY A 48 -44.91 -4.85 -16.25
N GLU A 49 -43.80 -5.56 -16.03
CA GLU A 49 -42.78 -5.12 -15.10
C GLU A 49 -41.43 -5.19 -15.83
N GLU A 50 -41.02 -4.04 -16.32
CA GLU A 50 -39.65 -3.76 -16.74
C GLU A 50 -38.77 -4.01 -15.51
N ASP A 51 -38.13 -5.18 -15.49
CA ASP A 51 -36.99 -5.48 -14.65
C ASP A 51 -35.86 -4.53 -15.09
N GLU A 52 -35.86 -3.33 -14.52
CA GLU A 52 -34.68 -2.48 -14.42
C GLU A 52 -33.66 -3.30 -13.63
N GLY A 53 -32.95 -4.17 -14.35
CA GLY A 53 -31.70 -4.77 -13.92
C GLY A 53 -30.71 -3.65 -13.69
N GLU A 54 -30.86 -2.99 -12.54
CA GLU A 54 -29.84 -2.27 -11.83
C GLU A 54 -28.70 -3.27 -11.66
N ILE A 55 -27.79 -3.25 -12.63
CA ILE A 55 -26.45 -3.80 -12.46
C ILE A 55 -25.85 -2.91 -11.37
N GLU A 56 -26.15 -3.25 -10.11
CA GLU A 56 -25.38 -2.85 -8.96
C GLU A 56 -23.95 -3.30 -9.27
N ALA A 57 -23.18 -2.36 -9.81
CA ALA A 57 -21.75 -2.47 -9.79
C ALA A 57 -21.40 -2.65 -8.31
N ASP A 58 -20.88 -3.82 -7.96
CA ASP A 58 -20.16 -4.09 -6.72
C ASP A 58 -18.96 -3.13 -6.61
N ASP A 59 -19.25 -1.84 -6.40
CA ASP A 59 -18.36 -0.78 -5.97
C ASP A 59 -18.42 -0.67 -4.43
N ASP A 60 -18.70 -1.81 -3.77
CA ASP A 60 -18.57 -2.00 -2.32
C ASP A 60 -17.10 -2.22 -1.94
N MET A 61 -16.22 -1.39 -2.51
CA MET A 61 -14.96 -1.06 -1.87
C MET A 61 -15.31 -0.05 -0.79
N PRO A 62 -15.14 -0.38 0.51
CA PRO A 62 -15.53 0.54 1.57
C PRO A 62 -14.88 1.88 1.29
N VAL A 63 -15.72 2.90 1.10
CA VAL A 63 -15.33 4.29 1.24
C VAL A 63 -14.84 4.38 2.68
N VAL A 64 -13.55 4.13 2.88
CA VAL A 64 -12.84 4.54 4.07
C VAL A 64 -12.88 6.06 3.99
N GLU A 65 -13.98 6.62 4.49
CA GLU A 65 -14.08 8.03 4.82
C GLU A 65 -12.80 8.34 5.58
N ALA A 66 -11.95 9.14 4.93
CA ALA A 66 -10.72 9.59 5.54
C ALA A 66 -11.14 10.41 6.75
N GLU A 67 -11.07 9.79 7.94
CA GLU A 67 -11.24 10.50 9.20
C GLU A 67 -10.37 11.75 9.14
N PRO A 68 -10.91 12.94 9.49
CA PRO A 68 -10.19 14.19 9.38
C PRO A 68 -8.88 14.10 10.16
N GLU A 69 -7.75 14.24 9.45
CA GLU A 69 -6.36 14.12 9.95
C GLU A 69 -5.98 15.13 11.05
N GLU A 70 -6.92 15.89 11.64
CA GLU A 70 -6.66 16.99 12.57
C GLU A 70 -6.63 16.61 14.06
N GLU A 71 -7.11 15.43 14.50
CA GLU A 71 -7.18 15.11 15.95
C GLU A 71 -6.01 14.30 16.53
N LEU A 72 -5.24 13.56 15.71
CA LEU A 72 -4.17 12.67 16.21
C LEU A 72 -2.92 13.41 16.72
N GLY A 73 -2.69 14.65 16.26
CA GLY A 73 -1.58 15.49 16.75
C GLY A 73 -1.79 16.09 18.14
N SER A 74 -3.05 16.21 18.60
CA SER A 74 -3.40 16.92 19.84
C SER A 74 -3.48 16.02 21.08
N THR A 75 -3.78 14.73 20.89
CA THR A 75 -3.88 13.72 21.96
C THR A 75 -2.50 13.31 22.49
N LEU A 76 -1.48 13.24 21.62
CA LEU A 76 -0.09 12.98 22.01
C LEU A 76 0.53 14.13 22.82
N ARG A 77 0.21 15.40 22.50
CA ARG A 77 0.70 16.56 23.26
C ARG A 77 0.06 16.70 24.65
N ARG A 78 -1.20 16.27 24.86
CA ARG A 78 -1.84 16.28 26.19
C ARG A 78 -1.28 15.21 27.13
N ARG A 79 -0.77 14.09 26.60
CA ARG A 79 -0.16 13.00 27.40
C ARG A 79 1.21 13.37 27.97
N TRP A 80 1.92 14.31 27.35
CA TRP A 80 3.23 14.81 27.82
C TRP A 80 3.16 15.61 29.14
N LYS A 81 2.05 16.30 29.43
CA LYS A 81 1.88 17.02 30.71
C LYS A 81 1.61 16.10 31.91
N GLY A 82 1.27 14.83 31.70
CA GLY A 82 1.02 13.85 32.77
C GLY A 82 2.28 13.17 33.34
N LEU A 83 3.39 13.17 32.61
CA LEU A 83 4.61 12.41 32.97
C LEU A 83 5.66 13.22 33.75
N GLN A 84 5.55 14.54 33.79
CA GLN A 84 6.43 15.40 34.62
C GLN A 84 6.01 15.45 36.11
N CYS A 85 4.93 14.76 36.50
CA CYS A 85 4.47 14.65 37.89
C CYS A 85 4.73 13.26 38.50
N ARG A 86 5.86 12.60 38.18
CA ARG A 86 6.34 11.49 39.00
C ARG A 86 6.86 12.06 40.33
N LYS A 87 5.93 12.09 41.29
CA LYS A 87 6.15 12.34 42.71
C LYS A 87 7.48 11.72 43.16
N SER A 88 8.35 12.56 43.71
CA SER A 88 9.55 12.16 44.43
C SER A 88 9.22 11.00 45.38
N PRO A 89 10.14 10.03 45.56
CA PRO A 89 9.91 8.90 46.45
C PRO A 89 9.61 9.42 47.87
N SER A 90 8.37 9.23 48.31
CA SER A 90 7.94 9.65 49.64
C SER A 90 8.68 8.84 50.70
N SER A 91 9.59 9.49 51.42
CA SER A 91 10.12 9.33 52.80
C SER A 91 9.80 8.11 53.71
N LYS A 92 9.37 6.95 53.20
CA LYS A 92 9.00 5.76 54.00
C LYS A 92 9.91 4.55 53.82
N GLN A 93 11.06 4.67 53.16
CA GLN A 93 12.09 3.61 53.20
C GLN A 93 13.09 3.84 54.35
N LYS A 94 12.65 3.63 55.60
CA LYS A 94 13.56 3.59 56.77
C LYS A 94 14.54 2.40 56.75
N GLY A 95 14.40 1.47 55.80
CA GLY A 95 15.24 0.26 55.69
C GLY A 95 16.43 0.35 54.74
N ASN A 96 16.61 1.47 54.02
CA ASN A 96 17.64 1.57 52.96
C ASN A 96 18.79 2.54 53.26
N SER A 97 18.87 3.17 54.44
CA SER A 97 20.04 4.00 54.74
C SER A 97 21.29 3.13 54.92
N LEU A 98 22.44 3.68 54.54
CA LEU A 98 23.75 3.04 54.56
C LEU A 98 24.16 2.66 55.98
N SER A 99 23.68 3.35 57.01
CA SER A 99 23.80 2.93 58.41
C SER A 99 23.13 1.57 58.65
N TYR A 100 21.92 1.34 58.14
CA TYR A 100 21.22 0.05 58.22
C TYR A 100 21.89 -1.01 57.35
N ARG A 101 22.34 -0.66 56.13
CA ARG A 101 23.09 -1.58 55.24
C ARG A 101 24.41 -2.00 55.86
N PHE A 102 25.15 -1.06 56.45
CA PHE A 102 26.44 -1.31 57.10
C PHE A 102 26.27 -2.10 58.40
N ALA A 103 25.23 -1.78 59.19
CA ALA A 103 24.83 -2.60 60.34
C ALA A 103 24.43 -4.02 59.93
N ALA A 104 23.73 -4.19 58.80
CA ALA A 104 23.38 -5.50 58.27
C ALA A 104 24.61 -6.29 57.80
N VAL A 105 25.59 -5.65 57.14
CA VAL A 105 26.86 -6.29 56.76
C VAL A 105 27.66 -6.72 58.01
N LEU A 106 27.69 -5.89 59.05
CA LEU A 106 28.34 -6.24 60.32
C LEU A 106 27.65 -7.41 61.01
N GLU A 107 26.32 -7.47 60.95
CA GLU A 107 25.52 -8.57 61.53
C GLU A 107 25.51 -9.84 60.69
N ASN A 108 25.87 -9.76 59.41
CA ASN A 108 25.92 -10.92 58.53
C ASN A 108 27.10 -11.83 58.92
N ASP A 109 26.81 -13.08 59.23
CA ASP A 109 27.82 -14.06 59.61
C ASP A 109 28.63 -14.58 58.42
N GLU A 110 28.18 -14.33 57.19
CA GLU A 110 28.83 -14.82 55.96
C GLU A 110 29.90 -13.87 55.41
N CYS A 111 29.89 -12.57 55.79
CA CYS A 111 30.73 -11.54 55.17
C CYS A 111 31.87 -11.00 56.07
N GLY A 112 32.04 -11.56 57.28
CA GLY A 112 33.01 -11.05 58.26
C GLY A 112 34.32 -11.86 58.30
N PRO A 113 35.48 -11.24 58.60
CA PRO A 113 36.68 -11.98 58.93
C PRO A 113 36.42 -12.83 60.20
N PRO A 114 36.82 -14.11 60.24
CA PRO A 114 36.49 -15.04 61.32
C PRO A 114 37.08 -14.64 62.69
N GLU A 115 37.96 -13.64 62.73
CA GLU A 115 38.69 -13.20 63.91
C GLU A 115 37.89 -12.26 64.83
N VAL A 116 36.77 -11.68 64.37
CA VAL A 116 35.99 -10.72 65.17
C VAL A 116 34.78 -11.39 65.81
N PRO A 117 34.69 -11.45 67.17
CA PRO A 117 33.56 -12.05 67.86
C PRO A 117 32.20 -11.45 67.44
N ARG A 118 31.19 -12.30 67.23
CA ARG A 118 29.83 -11.88 66.81
C ARG A 118 29.21 -10.84 67.76
N SER A 119 29.53 -10.92 69.05
CA SER A 119 29.09 -9.94 70.07
C SER A 119 29.63 -8.53 69.79
N ALA A 120 30.90 -8.43 69.39
CA ALA A 120 31.50 -7.17 68.99
C ALA A 120 30.86 -6.63 67.70
N ARG A 121 30.66 -7.46 66.69
CA ARG A 121 30.03 -7.06 65.43
C ARG A 121 28.60 -6.54 65.62
N ARG A 122 27.79 -7.19 66.46
CA ARG A 122 26.44 -6.73 66.85
C ARG A 122 26.47 -5.42 67.64
N MET A 123 27.44 -5.24 68.53
CA MET A 123 27.63 -3.97 69.25
C MET A 123 27.89 -2.83 68.26
N LEU A 124 28.75 -3.06 67.27
CA LEU A 124 29.05 -2.06 66.23
C LEU A 124 27.86 -1.78 65.32
N ALA A 125 27.14 -2.81 64.89
CA ALA A 125 25.92 -2.63 64.12
C ALA A 125 24.90 -1.78 64.89
N CYS A 126 24.78 -2.00 66.20
CA CYS A 126 23.96 -1.20 67.09
C CYS A 126 24.48 0.25 67.21
N MET A 127 25.80 0.46 67.32
CA MET A 127 26.40 1.79 67.32
C MET A 127 26.16 2.52 66.00
N VAL A 128 26.36 1.85 64.86
CA VAL A 128 26.14 2.40 63.52
C VAL A 128 24.68 2.79 63.31
N ARG A 129 23.72 1.97 63.76
CA ARG A 129 22.30 2.34 63.76
C ARG A 129 21.99 3.55 64.65
N LYS A 130 22.76 3.75 65.72
CA LYS A 130 22.62 4.90 66.62
C LYS A 130 23.31 6.16 66.11
N LEU A 131 24.22 6.08 65.13
CA LEU A 131 24.83 7.27 64.50
C LEU A 131 23.78 8.13 63.77
N ASP A 132 22.71 7.51 63.27
CA ASP A 132 21.57 8.22 62.66
C ASP A 132 20.65 8.89 63.70
N SER A 133 20.81 8.57 65.00
CA SER A 133 20.09 9.25 66.07
C SER A 133 20.91 10.44 66.56
N HIS A 134 20.33 11.65 66.56
CA HIS A 134 20.98 12.91 66.98
C HIS A 134 21.46 12.96 68.45
N THR A 135 21.46 11.82 69.16
CA THR A 135 21.74 11.70 70.58
C THR A 135 22.88 10.73 70.87
N PHE A 136 23.82 10.54 69.94
CA PHE A 136 24.98 9.69 70.18
C PHE A 136 25.90 10.33 71.25
N GLU A 137 25.76 9.88 72.49
CA GLU A 137 26.66 10.26 73.58
C GLU A 137 27.98 9.48 73.47
N VAL A 138 29.09 10.21 73.31
CA VAL A 138 30.43 9.63 73.27
C VAL A 138 30.79 9.13 74.68
N PRO A 139 31.05 7.83 74.89
CA PRO A 139 31.50 7.31 76.18
C PRO A 139 32.77 8.02 76.67
N ARG A 140 32.80 8.42 77.95
CA ARG A 140 33.97 9.09 78.57
C ARG A 140 35.20 8.20 78.72
N LYS A 141 35.03 6.87 78.63
CA LYS A 141 36.10 5.87 78.71
C LYS A 141 35.86 4.82 77.64
N TRP A 142 36.86 4.62 76.78
CA TRP A 142 36.82 3.63 75.70
C TRP A 142 37.68 2.42 76.04
N HIS A 143 37.17 1.23 75.76
CA HIS A 143 38.01 0.03 75.79
C HIS A 143 38.95 0.04 74.58
N PRO A 144 40.23 -0.43 74.70
CA PRO A 144 41.17 -0.46 73.58
C PRO A 144 40.66 -1.20 72.33
N PHE A 145 39.84 -2.23 72.53
CA PHE A 145 39.17 -2.96 71.44
C PHE A 145 38.17 -2.07 70.69
N GLU A 146 37.30 -1.35 71.40
CA GLU A 146 36.30 -0.45 70.80
C GLU A 146 36.99 0.68 70.03
N ALA A 147 38.05 1.25 70.59
CA ALA A 147 38.88 2.27 69.93
C ALA A 147 39.52 1.76 68.62
N ARG A 148 40.08 0.54 68.63
CA ARG A 148 40.65 -0.10 67.43
C ARG A 148 39.59 -0.34 66.37
N VAL A 149 38.41 -0.79 66.79
CA VAL A 149 37.32 -1.09 65.86
C VAL A 149 36.74 0.18 65.24
N VAL A 150 36.51 1.24 66.00
CA VAL A 150 36.08 2.53 65.45
C VAL A 150 37.12 3.09 64.46
N SER A 151 38.41 2.87 64.72
CA SER A 151 39.49 3.22 63.77
C SER A 151 39.38 2.41 62.47
N MET A 152 39.16 1.09 62.55
CA MET A 152 38.94 0.24 61.36
C MET A 152 37.67 0.65 60.59
N LEU A 153 36.60 1.05 61.29
CA LEU A 153 35.38 1.56 60.66
C LEU A 153 35.65 2.87 59.90
N ALA A 154 36.46 3.76 60.46
CA ALA A 154 36.86 5.00 59.80
C ALA A 154 37.69 4.73 58.54
N GLU A 155 38.67 3.84 58.62
CA GLU A 155 39.48 3.41 57.46
C GLU A 155 38.61 2.75 56.37
N ALA A 156 37.67 1.88 56.77
CA ALA A 156 36.72 1.27 55.85
C ALA A 156 35.81 2.30 55.18
N LEU A 157 35.32 3.31 55.91
CA LEU A 157 34.51 4.39 55.33
C LEU A 157 35.32 5.26 54.36
N VAL A 158 36.61 5.48 54.60
CA VAL A 158 37.49 6.17 53.63
C VAL A 158 37.60 5.35 52.33
N ALA A 159 37.78 4.03 52.43
CA ALA A 159 37.82 3.15 51.26
C ALA A 159 36.47 3.10 50.52
N VAL A 160 35.36 2.98 51.25
CA VAL A 160 33.99 3.00 50.68
C VAL A 160 33.71 4.34 50.01
N ARG A 161 34.09 5.46 50.61
CA ARG A 161 33.96 6.80 50.02
C ARG A 161 34.76 6.92 48.73
N ALA A 162 36.01 6.45 48.71
CA ALA A 162 36.84 6.49 47.51
C ALA A 162 36.22 5.66 46.37
N GLY A 163 35.71 4.47 46.68
CA GLY A 163 34.98 3.62 45.72
C GLY A 163 33.68 4.25 45.23
N ALA A 164 32.87 4.80 46.14
CA ALA A 164 31.61 5.49 45.80
C ALA A 164 31.86 6.75 44.97
N SER A 165 32.87 7.55 45.32
CA SER A 165 33.26 8.75 44.57
C SER A 165 33.77 8.41 43.18
N HIS A 166 34.56 7.35 43.03
CA HIS A 166 34.98 6.88 41.71
C HIS A 166 33.79 6.40 40.87
N ALA A 167 32.86 5.64 41.47
CA ALA A 167 31.65 5.19 40.80
C ALA A 167 30.73 6.35 40.40
N ALA A 168 30.58 7.37 41.25
CA ALA A 168 29.82 8.59 40.97
C ALA A 168 30.47 9.38 39.83
N ALA A 169 31.79 9.59 39.86
CA ALA A 169 32.52 10.27 38.79
C ALA A 169 32.40 9.53 37.45
N LYS A 170 32.43 8.19 37.45
CA LYS A 170 32.24 7.36 36.27
C LYS A 170 30.80 7.43 35.73
N ALA A 171 29.80 7.46 36.60
CA ALA A 171 28.40 7.61 36.20
C ALA A 171 28.13 9.01 35.63
N ALA A 172 28.67 10.05 36.27
CA ALA A 172 28.58 11.43 35.80
C ALA A 172 29.29 11.63 34.45
N SER A 173 30.49 11.05 34.26
CA SER A 173 31.18 11.13 32.97
C SER A 173 30.45 10.37 31.87
N ALA A 174 29.84 9.23 32.17
CA ALA A 174 29.02 8.49 31.20
C ALA A 174 27.74 9.27 30.82
N ALA A 175 27.05 9.87 31.78
CA ALA A 175 25.88 10.72 31.53
C ALA A 175 26.27 11.95 30.71
N LYS A 176 27.38 12.61 31.05
CA LYS A 176 27.91 13.76 30.34
C LYS A 176 28.33 13.41 28.91
N ALA A 177 29.09 12.34 28.72
CA ALA A 177 29.53 11.90 27.39
C ALA A 177 28.36 11.58 26.46
N MET A 178 27.28 10.97 26.98
CA MET A 178 26.08 10.69 26.19
C MET A 178 25.26 11.96 25.92
N ALA A 179 25.21 12.91 26.86
CA ALA A 179 24.54 14.19 26.65
C ALA A 179 25.30 15.12 25.68
N GLU A 180 26.63 15.04 25.68
CA GLU A 180 27.53 15.75 24.76
C GLU A 180 27.66 15.07 23.39
N ASP A 181 27.05 13.89 23.21
CA ASP A 181 26.92 13.23 21.90
C ASP A 181 25.87 13.96 21.02
N ALA A 182 26.15 15.24 20.77
CA ALA A 182 25.39 16.11 19.89
C ALA A 182 25.30 15.48 18.49
N ALA A 183 26.34 14.75 18.06
CA ALA A 183 26.33 14.04 16.79
C ALA A 183 25.21 12.98 16.71
N THR A 184 24.90 12.26 17.79
CA THR A 184 23.74 11.33 17.80
C THR A 184 22.41 12.08 17.79
N ALA A 185 22.27 13.14 18.58
CA ALA A 185 21.04 13.94 18.61
C ALA A 185 20.75 14.63 17.26
N GLU A 186 21.78 15.23 16.65
CA GLU A 186 21.71 15.85 15.32
C GLU A 186 21.39 14.82 14.23
N ARG A 187 22.00 13.63 14.28
CA ARG A 187 21.67 12.53 13.33
C ARG A 187 20.21 12.11 13.44
N LEU A 188 19.66 11.98 14.65
CA LEU A 188 18.25 11.61 14.86
C LEU A 188 17.32 12.73 14.38
N ALA A 189 17.63 13.99 14.67
CA ALA A 189 16.87 15.14 14.19
C ALA A 189 16.90 15.26 12.65
N ALA A 190 18.06 15.03 12.04
CA ALA A 190 18.22 15.00 10.59
C ALA A 190 17.44 13.83 9.95
N ALA A 191 17.44 12.66 10.59
CA ALA A 191 16.66 11.50 10.14
C ALA A 191 15.15 11.78 10.17
N ILE A 192 14.64 12.39 11.24
CA ILE A 192 13.23 12.83 11.33
C ILE A 192 12.93 13.84 10.22
N SER A 193 13.72 14.90 10.10
CA SER A 193 13.51 15.95 9.08
C SER A 193 13.57 15.40 7.66
N SER A 194 14.40 14.38 7.41
CA SER A 194 14.47 13.69 6.12
C SER A 194 13.23 12.83 5.88
N ALA A 195 12.79 12.06 6.88
CA ALA A 195 11.60 11.22 6.78
C ALA A 195 10.32 12.07 6.59
N GLU A 196 10.22 13.24 7.23
CA GLU A 196 9.12 14.19 7.01
C GLU A 196 9.08 14.69 5.57
N ARG A 197 10.23 15.09 5.02
CA ARG A 197 10.34 15.49 3.61
C ARG A 197 9.94 14.37 2.66
N ASP A 198 10.37 13.13 2.93
CA ASP A 198 10.00 11.97 2.13
C ASP A 198 8.49 11.68 2.18
N VAL A 199 7.88 11.76 3.37
CA VAL A 199 6.43 11.58 3.55
C VAL A 199 5.66 12.68 2.80
N ALA A 200 6.10 13.94 2.92
CA ALA A 200 5.47 15.05 2.21
C ALA A 200 5.57 14.91 0.69
N ALA A 201 6.76 14.60 0.16
CA ALA A 201 6.98 14.39 -1.27
C ALA A 201 6.16 13.21 -1.81
N GLN A 202 6.09 12.11 -1.05
CA GLN A 202 5.28 10.96 -1.44
C GLN A 202 3.78 11.27 -1.35
N GLY A 203 3.34 12.08 -0.39
CA GLY A 203 1.97 12.58 -0.27
C GLY A 203 1.56 13.40 -1.49
N GLN A 204 2.43 14.33 -1.92
CA GLN A 204 2.23 15.11 -3.15
C GLN A 204 2.09 14.20 -4.38
N LYS A 205 3.00 13.21 -4.54
CA LYS A 205 2.94 12.25 -5.65
C LYS A 205 1.63 11.45 -5.66
N VAL A 206 1.13 11.03 -4.50
CA VAL A 206 -0.18 10.37 -4.38
C VAL A 206 -1.31 11.32 -4.84
N GLY A 207 -1.23 12.61 -4.51
CA GLY A 207 -2.15 13.64 -4.98
C GLY A 207 -2.17 13.75 -6.51
N GLU A 208 -1.00 13.94 -7.12
CA GLU A 208 -0.84 14.05 -8.58
C GLU A 208 -1.38 12.81 -9.32
N LEU A 209 -1.11 11.61 -8.79
CA LEU A 209 -1.61 10.36 -9.37
C LEU A 209 -3.14 10.21 -9.21
N ARG A 210 -3.74 10.71 -8.12
CA ARG A 210 -5.21 10.73 -7.96
C ARG A 210 -5.87 11.66 -8.97
N GLU A 211 -5.30 12.84 -9.20
CA GLU A 211 -5.78 13.76 -10.23
C GLU A 211 -5.66 13.14 -11.63
N ALA A 212 -4.54 12.46 -11.93
CA ALA A 212 -4.38 11.74 -13.18
C ALA A 212 -5.43 10.62 -13.35
N LEU A 213 -5.70 9.86 -12.29
CA LEU A 213 -6.77 8.85 -12.28
C LEU A 213 -8.15 9.48 -12.53
N SER A 214 -8.44 10.62 -11.92
CA SER A 214 -9.69 11.36 -12.17
C SER A 214 -9.82 11.78 -13.63
N ARG A 215 -8.74 12.29 -14.24
CA ARG A 215 -8.72 12.61 -15.68
C ARG A 215 -8.95 11.35 -16.52
N CYS A 216 -8.31 10.22 -16.20
CA CYS A 216 -8.54 8.95 -16.90
C CYS A 216 -10.00 8.49 -16.82
N ARG A 217 -10.66 8.64 -15.66
CA ARG A 217 -12.08 8.32 -15.50
C ARG A 217 -12.96 9.17 -16.41
N ASN A 218 -12.69 10.47 -16.50
CA ASN A 218 -13.41 11.37 -17.41
C ASN A 218 -13.21 10.96 -18.88
N THR A 219 -11.98 10.59 -19.28
CA THR A 219 -11.75 10.10 -20.65
C THR A 219 -12.47 8.78 -20.95
N VAL A 220 -12.63 7.89 -19.96
CA VAL A 220 -13.43 6.67 -20.11
C VAL A 220 -14.91 7.00 -20.30
N THR A 221 -15.45 7.96 -19.53
CA THR A 221 -16.86 8.36 -19.69
C THR A 221 -17.12 9.01 -21.04
N GLU A 222 -16.21 9.87 -21.52
CA GLU A 222 -16.30 10.49 -22.84
C GLU A 222 -16.20 9.44 -23.95
N ALA A 223 -15.24 8.50 -23.86
CA ALA A 223 -15.08 7.43 -24.84
C ALA A 223 -16.30 6.50 -24.89
N LYS A 224 -16.92 6.17 -23.73
CA LYS A 224 -18.15 5.36 -23.68
C LYS A 224 -19.34 6.07 -24.31
N ALA A 225 -19.47 7.38 -24.13
CA ALA A 225 -20.51 8.15 -24.80
C ALA A 225 -20.31 8.12 -26.32
N ALA A 226 -19.08 8.34 -26.79
CA ALA A 226 -18.74 8.25 -28.21
C ALA A 226 -18.96 6.83 -28.79
N GLU A 227 -18.64 5.78 -28.04
CA GLU A 227 -18.91 4.39 -28.44
C GLU A 227 -20.41 4.14 -28.61
N LYS A 228 -21.23 4.60 -27.66
CA LYS A 228 -22.69 4.45 -27.73
C LYS A 228 -23.26 5.12 -28.98
N ASP A 229 -22.81 6.33 -29.28
CA ASP A 229 -23.23 7.07 -30.46
C ASP A 229 -22.76 6.38 -31.76
N ALA A 230 -21.51 5.89 -31.80
CA ALA A 230 -20.96 5.18 -32.94
C ALA A 230 -21.66 3.83 -33.18
N VAL A 231 -22.03 3.10 -32.13
CA VAL A 231 -22.81 1.85 -32.23
C VAL A 231 -24.21 2.12 -32.76
N ALA A 232 -24.87 3.18 -32.28
CA ALA A 232 -26.19 3.57 -32.81
C ALA A 232 -26.11 3.91 -34.31
N GLN A 233 -25.08 4.65 -34.73
CA GLN A 233 -24.83 4.94 -36.15
C GLN A 233 -24.52 3.68 -36.96
N SER A 234 -23.70 2.77 -36.43
CA SER A 234 -23.35 1.50 -37.08
C SER A 234 -24.57 0.60 -37.27
N ASN A 235 -25.50 0.54 -36.31
CA ASN A 235 -26.75 -0.20 -36.44
C ASN A 235 -27.64 0.37 -37.55
N LEU A 236 -27.75 1.70 -37.64
CA LEU A 236 -28.47 2.37 -38.72
C LEU A 236 -27.80 2.13 -40.09
N ALA A 237 -26.47 2.18 -40.12
CA ALA A 237 -25.68 1.91 -41.32
C ALA A 237 -25.86 0.46 -41.79
N ALA A 238 -25.88 -0.51 -40.87
CA ALA A 238 -26.12 -1.92 -41.18
C ALA A 238 -27.51 -2.17 -41.79
N GLN A 239 -28.56 -1.51 -41.27
CA GLN A 239 -29.89 -1.58 -41.86
C GLN A 239 -29.89 -1.03 -43.29
N ARG A 240 -29.31 0.15 -43.51
CA ARG A 240 -29.18 0.77 -44.84
C ARG A 240 -28.33 -0.07 -45.79
N LEU A 241 -27.27 -0.69 -45.28
CA LEU A 241 -26.39 -1.56 -46.05
C LEU A 241 -27.18 -2.75 -46.61
N SER A 242 -28.01 -3.38 -45.77
CA SER A 242 -28.86 -4.50 -46.20
C SER A 242 -29.90 -4.12 -47.25
N ALA A 243 -30.38 -2.86 -47.24
CA ALA A 243 -31.29 -2.34 -48.26
C ALA A 243 -30.55 -2.05 -49.57
N ALA A 244 -29.42 -1.34 -49.48
CA ALA A 244 -28.57 -0.99 -50.63
C ALA A 244 -28.03 -2.24 -51.36
N THR A 245 -27.64 -3.29 -50.61
CA THR A 245 -27.20 -4.56 -51.22
C THR A 245 -28.33 -5.25 -52.00
N LYS A 246 -29.54 -5.29 -51.44
CA LYS A 246 -30.73 -5.82 -52.13
C LYS A 246 -31.07 -5.02 -53.38
N GLU A 247 -31.06 -3.68 -53.29
CA GLU A 247 -31.32 -2.80 -54.43
C GLU A 247 -30.26 -2.99 -55.54
N ARG A 248 -28.98 -3.11 -55.16
CA ARG A 248 -27.89 -3.39 -56.08
C ARG A 248 -28.06 -4.74 -56.78
N GLU A 249 -28.37 -5.79 -56.04
CA GLU A 249 -28.57 -7.14 -56.59
C GLU A 249 -29.76 -7.19 -57.53
N GLN A 250 -30.88 -6.55 -57.17
CA GLN A 250 -32.04 -6.39 -58.03
C GLN A 250 -31.69 -5.64 -59.32
N ALA A 251 -30.93 -4.53 -59.22
CA ALA A 251 -30.49 -3.79 -60.40
C ALA A 251 -29.56 -4.63 -61.30
N LYS A 252 -28.63 -5.41 -60.74
CA LYS A 252 -27.77 -6.33 -61.50
C LYS A 252 -28.56 -7.43 -62.19
N GLN A 253 -29.55 -8.02 -61.51
CA GLN A 253 -30.44 -9.01 -62.08
C GLN A 253 -31.27 -8.43 -63.23
N VAL A 254 -31.84 -7.23 -63.04
CA VAL A 254 -32.61 -6.55 -64.08
C VAL A 254 -31.73 -6.16 -65.26
N MET A 255 -30.49 -5.72 -65.03
CA MET A 255 -29.53 -5.44 -66.09
C MET A 255 -29.21 -6.70 -66.90
N ALA A 256 -29.04 -7.86 -66.26
CA ALA A 256 -28.88 -9.14 -66.97
C ALA A 256 -30.15 -9.53 -67.77
N THR A 257 -31.34 -9.30 -67.21
CA THR A 257 -32.63 -9.45 -67.90
C THR A 257 -32.73 -8.51 -69.11
N PHE A 258 -32.29 -7.26 -68.97
CA PHE A 258 -32.22 -6.25 -70.03
C PHE A 258 -31.28 -6.71 -71.15
N SER A 259 -30.05 -7.13 -70.82
CA SER A 259 -29.09 -7.66 -71.81
C SER A 259 -29.61 -8.92 -72.51
N THR A 260 -30.37 -9.77 -71.83
CA THR A 260 -30.99 -10.97 -72.44
C THR A 260 -32.07 -10.58 -73.46
N LEU A 261 -32.87 -9.55 -73.18
CA LEU A 261 -33.84 -9.01 -74.13
C LEU A 261 -33.17 -8.28 -75.31
N GLU A 262 -31.99 -7.69 -75.09
CA GLU A 262 -31.19 -7.03 -76.14
C GLU A 262 -30.53 -8.04 -77.10
N ALA A 263 -30.00 -9.15 -76.59
CA ALA A 263 -29.18 -10.12 -77.33
C ALA A 263 -29.92 -10.95 -78.40
N SER A 264 -31.13 -10.57 -78.82
CA SER A 264 -31.99 -11.31 -79.77
C SER A 264 -32.41 -12.73 -79.33
N CYS A 265 -31.95 -13.20 -78.17
CA CYS A 265 -32.32 -14.48 -77.56
C CYS A 265 -33.59 -14.37 -76.71
N ALA A 266 -34.60 -13.64 -77.21
CA ALA A 266 -35.85 -13.48 -76.49
C ALA A 266 -36.48 -14.87 -76.23
N PRO A 267 -36.97 -15.15 -75.00
CA PRO A 267 -37.58 -16.43 -74.71
C PRO A 267 -38.72 -16.74 -75.69
N ARG A 268 -38.78 -17.99 -76.15
CA ARG A 268 -39.75 -18.43 -77.19
C ARG A 268 -41.21 -18.22 -76.79
N LYS A 269 -41.49 -18.05 -75.50
CA LYS A 269 -42.84 -17.79 -74.98
C LYS A 269 -43.03 -16.30 -74.74
N ALA A 270 -44.05 -15.73 -75.38
CA ALA A 270 -44.45 -14.33 -75.17
C ALA A 270 -44.78 -13.97 -73.71
N SER A 271 -45.22 -14.95 -72.90
CA SER A 271 -45.46 -14.76 -71.47
C SER A 271 -44.18 -14.47 -70.68
N GLU A 272 -43.07 -15.13 -71.03
CA GLU A 272 -41.76 -14.95 -70.40
C GLU A 272 -41.17 -13.58 -70.78
N VAL A 273 -41.28 -13.17 -72.05
CA VAL A 273 -40.88 -11.83 -72.52
C VAL A 273 -41.64 -10.73 -71.79
N ASN A 274 -42.97 -10.85 -71.69
CA ASN A 274 -43.78 -9.86 -70.97
C ASN A 274 -43.44 -9.79 -69.47
N ARG A 275 -43.04 -10.91 -68.84
CA ARG A 275 -42.58 -10.93 -67.46
C ARG A 275 -41.26 -10.17 -67.31
N MET A 276 -40.27 -10.45 -68.15
CA MET A 276 -38.96 -9.78 -68.15
C MET A 276 -39.09 -8.28 -68.42
N VAL A 277 -39.94 -7.88 -69.39
CA VAL A 277 -40.20 -6.46 -69.67
C VAL A 277 -40.86 -5.75 -68.48
N LYS A 278 -41.78 -6.42 -67.77
CA LYS A 278 -42.38 -5.86 -66.54
C LYS A 278 -41.36 -5.69 -65.41
N GLU A 279 -40.42 -6.63 -65.28
CA GLU A 279 -39.33 -6.56 -64.31
C GLU A 279 -38.41 -5.35 -64.59
N VAL A 280 -38.03 -5.16 -65.86
CA VAL A 280 -37.28 -3.97 -66.31
C VAL A 280 -38.08 -2.68 -66.06
N GLU A 281 -39.36 -2.64 -66.41
CA GLU A 281 -40.22 -1.47 -66.19
C GLU A 281 -40.35 -1.12 -64.70
N GLN A 282 -40.51 -2.13 -63.84
CA GLN A 282 -40.58 -1.94 -62.40
C GLN A 282 -39.28 -1.35 -61.86
N GLN A 283 -38.12 -1.88 -62.27
CA GLN A 283 -36.84 -1.38 -61.79
C GLN A 283 -36.52 0.03 -62.29
N LEU A 284 -36.88 0.36 -63.54
CA LEU A 284 -36.77 1.73 -64.06
C LEU A 284 -37.58 2.73 -63.23
N ARG A 285 -38.70 2.31 -62.63
CA ARG A 285 -39.46 3.13 -61.67
C ARG A 285 -38.76 3.24 -60.32
N VAL A 286 -38.22 2.14 -59.78
CA VAL A 286 -37.47 2.11 -58.50
C VAL A 286 -36.25 3.03 -58.57
N MET A 287 -35.47 2.95 -59.65
CA MET A 287 -34.31 3.81 -59.91
C MET A 287 -34.69 5.26 -60.25
N LYS A 288 -35.99 5.56 -60.38
CA LYS A 288 -36.50 6.85 -60.85
C LYS A 288 -35.86 7.27 -62.17
N ALA A 289 -35.69 6.33 -63.11
CA ALA A 289 -35.04 6.58 -64.39
C ALA A 289 -35.68 7.72 -65.19
N GLY A 290 -36.94 8.10 -64.91
CA GLY A 290 -37.59 9.27 -65.50
C GLY A 290 -37.00 10.63 -65.07
N GLU A 291 -36.18 10.68 -64.01
CA GLU A 291 -35.42 11.87 -63.60
C GLU A 291 -34.14 12.05 -64.43
N PHE A 292 -33.57 10.95 -64.94
CA PHE A 292 -32.30 10.91 -65.68
C PHE A 292 -32.50 10.77 -67.19
N LEU A 293 -33.53 10.05 -67.61
CA LEU A 293 -33.92 9.88 -69.01
C LEU A 293 -34.81 11.04 -69.46
N SER A 294 -34.61 11.53 -70.68
CA SER A 294 -35.60 12.42 -71.30
C SER A 294 -36.97 11.74 -71.35
N ALA A 295 -38.06 12.51 -71.18
CA ALA A 295 -39.42 11.96 -71.14
C ALA A 295 -39.76 11.11 -72.38
N ASP A 296 -39.19 11.47 -73.54
CA ASP A 296 -39.34 10.69 -74.78
C ASP A 296 -38.52 9.39 -74.79
N ALA A 297 -37.29 9.41 -74.28
CA ALA A 297 -36.49 8.18 -74.13
C ALA A 297 -37.15 7.21 -73.14
N HIS A 298 -37.60 7.70 -71.99
CA HIS A 298 -38.28 6.89 -70.97
C HIS A 298 -39.53 6.19 -71.52
N ARG A 299 -40.33 6.88 -72.35
CA ARG A 299 -41.52 6.31 -73.01
C ARG A 299 -41.18 5.29 -74.10
N ARG A 300 -39.98 5.33 -74.66
CA ARG A 300 -39.55 4.47 -75.79
C ARG A 300 -38.84 3.19 -75.37
N VAL A 301 -38.20 3.15 -74.18
CA VAL A 301 -37.46 1.97 -73.70
C VAL A 301 -38.33 0.70 -73.71
N ILE A 302 -39.52 0.74 -73.12
CA ILE A 302 -40.39 -0.45 -73.01
C ILE A 302 -40.93 -0.93 -74.38
N PRO A 303 -41.44 -0.05 -75.28
CA PRO A 303 -41.76 -0.45 -76.64
C PRO A 303 -40.57 -1.00 -77.42
N ALA A 304 -39.39 -0.38 -77.29
CA ALA A 304 -38.18 -0.79 -78.00
C ALA A 304 -37.71 -2.19 -77.58
N LEU A 305 -37.77 -2.53 -76.29
CA LEU A 305 -37.47 -3.88 -75.78
C LEU A 305 -38.39 -4.97 -76.32
N ARG A 306 -39.59 -4.62 -76.82
CA ARG A 306 -40.53 -5.58 -77.43
C ARG A 306 -40.29 -5.78 -78.92
N LEU A 307 -39.47 -4.94 -79.56
CA LEU A 307 -39.12 -5.06 -80.97
C LEU A 307 -37.86 -5.91 -81.15
N GLU A 308 -37.84 -6.70 -82.22
CA GLU A 308 -36.63 -7.34 -82.72
C GLU A 308 -35.57 -6.27 -83.03
N PRO A 309 -34.28 -6.49 -82.75
CA PRO A 309 -33.23 -5.49 -82.96
C PRO A 309 -33.19 -4.91 -84.38
N GLU A 310 -33.45 -5.74 -85.38
CA GLU A 310 -33.49 -5.36 -86.80
C GLU A 310 -34.62 -4.36 -87.14
N ARG A 311 -35.65 -4.26 -86.29
CA ARG A 311 -36.81 -3.37 -86.47
C ARG A 311 -36.73 -2.08 -85.67
N ARG A 312 -35.73 -1.94 -84.80
CA ARG A 312 -35.56 -0.78 -83.94
C ARG A 312 -35.04 0.40 -84.74
N THR A 313 -35.59 1.58 -84.49
CA THR A 313 -35.07 2.82 -85.06
C THR A 313 -33.82 3.27 -84.30
N ARG A 314 -33.02 4.18 -84.89
CA ARG A 314 -31.87 4.77 -84.20
C ARG A 314 -32.25 5.45 -82.87
N HIS A 315 -33.47 5.96 -82.76
CA HIS A 315 -33.97 6.57 -81.53
C HIS A 315 -34.30 5.53 -80.46
N ASP A 316 -34.72 4.34 -80.86
CA ASP A 316 -35.01 3.23 -79.95
C ASP A 316 -33.69 2.69 -79.37
N GLU A 317 -32.69 2.46 -80.23
CA GLU A 317 -31.32 2.08 -79.83
C GLU A 317 -30.69 3.11 -78.88
N ALA A 318 -30.81 4.41 -79.20
CA ALA A 318 -30.32 5.46 -78.32
C ALA A 318 -31.04 5.46 -76.95
N SER A 319 -32.34 5.18 -76.92
CA SER A 319 -33.12 5.12 -75.67
C SER A 319 -32.70 3.91 -74.82
N LEU A 320 -32.43 2.76 -75.44
CA LEU A 320 -31.98 1.54 -74.78
C LEU A 320 -30.56 1.71 -74.22
N CYS A 321 -29.63 2.25 -74.99
CA CYS A 321 -28.27 2.57 -74.53
C CYS A 321 -28.27 3.57 -73.35
N THR A 322 -29.16 4.57 -73.39
CA THR A 322 -29.31 5.51 -72.26
C THR A 322 -29.86 4.80 -71.03
N ALA A 323 -30.83 3.88 -71.18
CA ALA A 323 -31.36 3.10 -70.07
C ALA A 323 -30.31 2.15 -69.46
N GLU A 324 -29.49 1.50 -70.28
CA GLU A 324 -28.33 0.71 -69.84
C GLU A 324 -27.34 1.56 -69.04
N SER A 325 -27.06 2.77 -69.51
CA SER A 325 -26.22 3.74 -68.80
C SER A 325 -26.82 4.08 -67.43
N CYS A 326 -28.13 4.31 -67.33
CA CYS A 326 -28.81 4.54 -66.06
C CYS A 326 -28.70 3.35 -65.09
N PHE A 327 -28.81 2.09 -65.58
CA PHE A 327 -28.60 0.91 -64.74
C PHE A 327 -27.17 0.85 -64.20
N THR A 328 -26.19 1.13 -65.07
CA THR A 328 -24.78 1.11 -64.70
C THR A 328 -24.45 2.18 -63.67
N GLU A 329 -24.93 3.41 -63.86
CA GLU A 329 -24.78 4.52 -62.90
C GLU A 329 -25.43 4.19 -61.55
N PHE A 330 -26.67 3.69 -61.55
CA PHE A 330 -27.34 3.30 -60.30
C PHE A 330 -26.59 2.19 -59.55
N ILE A 331 -26.07 1.18 -60.25
CA ILE A 331 -25.26 0.12 -59.62
C ILE A 331 -23.99 0.71 -58.99
N GLN A 332 -23.33 1.65 -59.68
CA GLN A 332 -22.15 2.33 -59.14
C GLN A 332 -22.48 3.18 -57.91
N GLU A 333 -23.57 3.94 -57.93
CA GLU A 333 -24.03 4.73 -56.78
C GLU A 333 -24.32 3.85 -55.55
N GLN A 334 -24.93 2.67 -55.77
CA GLN A 334 -25.18 1.71 -54.71
C GLN A 334 -23.88 1.08 -54.19
N ASP A 335 -22.91 0.78 -55.06
CA ASP A 335 -21.58 0.30 -54.65
C ASP A 335 -20.84 1.35 -53.80
N GLU A 336 -20.91 2.64 -54.17
CA GLU A 336 -20.35 3.74 -53.37
C GLU A 336 -21.08 3.94 -52.04
N LEU A 337 -22.40 3.78 -52.01
CA LEU A 337 -23.19 3.83 -50.79
C LEU A 337 -22.81 2.68 -49.85
N ILE A 338 -22.76 1.45 -50.36
CA ILE A 338 -22.30 0.26 -49.63
C ILE A 338 -20.92 0.52 -49.02
N ALA A 339 -19.95 0.99 -49.83
CA ALA A 339 -18.59 1.27 -49.35
C ALA A 339 -18.55 2.34 -48.25
N ARG A 340 -19.38 3.39 -48.33
CA ARG A 340 -19.51 4.41 -47.27
C ARG A 340 -20.08 3.81 -45.99
N LEU A 341 -21.17 3.05 -46.09
CA LEU A 341 -21.82 2.43 -44.93
C LEU A 341 -20.90 1.41 -44.23
N THR A 342 -20.09 0.66 -45.00
CA THR A 342 -19.07 -0.24 -44.42
C THR A 342 -18.05 0.53 -43.58
N ARG A 343 -17.54 1.67 -44.06
CA ARG A 343 -16.61 2.52 -43.29
C ARG A 343 -17.27 3.12 -42.04
N GLU A 344 -18.54 3.52 -42.12
CA GLU A 344 -19.30 3.97 -40.95
C GLU A 344 -19.41 2.87 -39.89
N MET A 345 -19.59 1.61 -40.30
CA MET A 345 -19.60 0.48 -39.37
C MET A 345 -18.22 0.22 -38.73
N GLU A 346 -17.12 0.41 -39.47
CA GLU A 346 -15.75 0.31 -38.95
C GLU A 346 -15.45 1.37 -37.88
N CYS A 347 -16.03 2.57 -37.99
CA CYS A 347 -15.89 3.63 -36.98
C CYS A 347 -16.35 3.17 -35.57
N ALA A 348 -17.39 2.34 -35.49
CA ALA A 348 -17.83 1.77 -34.21
C ALA A 348 -16.82 0.77 -33.62
N GLN A 349 -16.08 0.04 -34.46
CA GLN A 349 -15.01 -0.84 -33.99
C GLN A 349 -13.83 -0.03 -33.44
N HIS A 350 -13.49 1.09 -34.10
CA HIS A 350 -12.48 2.01 -33.60
C HIS A 350 -12.89 2.62 -32.25
N ALA A 351 -14.14 3.10 -32.12
CA ALA A 351 -14.63 3.64 -30.85
C ALA A 351 -14.59 2.60 -29.70
N LYS A 352 -14.92 1.33 -29.98
CA LYS A 352 -14.76 0.22 -29.03
C LYS A 352 -13.31 0.02 -28.60
N ALA A 353 -12.37 0.07 -29.54
CA ALA A 353 -10.95 -0.05 -29.25
C ALA A 353 -10.44 1.13 -28.39
N GLU A 354 -10.93 2.35 -28.65
CA GLU A 354 -10.59 3.53 -27.84
C GLU A 354 -11.09 3.41 -26.39
N VAL A 355 -12.31 2.88 -26.19
CA VAL A 355 -12.83 2.59 -24.84
C VAL A 355 -11.97 1.56 -24.14
N ALA A 356 -11.59 0.47 -24.81
CA ALA A 356 -10.70 -0.54 -24.24
C ALA A 356 -9.34 0.06 -23.84
N GLN A 357 -8.76 0.92 -24.68
CA GLN A 357 -7.51 1.62 -24.38
C GLN A 357 -7.65 2.61 -23.21
N ALA A 358 -8.76 3.36 -23.13
CA ALA A 358 -9.05 4.27 -22.02
C ALA A 358 -9.20 3.50 -20.69
N LEU A 359 -9.88 2.35 -20.71
CA LEU A 359 -9.99 1.47 -19.55
C LEU A 359 -8.63 0.91 -19.11
N GLY A 360 -7.78 0.52 -20.06
CA GLY A 360 -6.39 0.10 -19.79
C GLY A 360 -5.62 1.18 -19.03
N ARG A 361 -5.60 2.41 -19.55
CA ARG A 361 -4.96 3.57 -18.89
C ARG A 361 -5.52 3.85 -17.50
N CYS A 362 -6.83 3.69 -17.31
CA CYS A 362 -7.48 3.88 -16.01
C CYS A 362 -7.05 2.81 -14.98
N ARG A 363 -6.90 1.54 -15.41
CA ARG A 363 -6.39 0.46 -14.57
C ARG A 363 -4.94 0.69 -14.14
N GLU A 364 -4.08 1.07 -15.09
CA GLU A 364 -2.68 1.41 -14.81
C GLU A 364 -2.57 2.57 -13.81
N ALA A 365 -3.34 3.63 -14.01
CA ALA A 365 -3.40 4.77 -13.08
C ALA A 365 -3.87 4.34 -11.68
N THR A 366 -4.86 3.44 -11.61
CA THR A 366 -5.36 2.88 -10.33
C THR A 366 -4.27 2.10 -9.60
N GLN A 367 -3.52 1.25 -10.32
CA GLN A 367 -2.40 0.50 -9.75
C GLN A 367 -1.24 1.43 -9.31
N ALA A 368 -0.97 2.49 -10.07
CA ALA A 368 0.01 3.51 -9.71
C ALA A 368 -0.38 4.23 -8.40
N VAL A 369 -1.65 4.62 -8.23
CA VAL A 369 -2.15 5.20 -6.98
C VAL A 369 -2.01 4.21 -5.81
N ARG A 370 -2.37 2.93 -6.01
CA ARG A 370 -2.25 1.90 -4.97
C ARG A 370 -0.81 1.73 -4.50
N SER A 371 0.12 1.51 -5.42
CA SER A 371 1.55 1.35 -5.11
C SER A 371 2.14 2.61 -4.45
N ALA A 372 1.74 3.81 -4.88
CA ALA A 372 2.18 5.05 -4.26
C ALA A 372 1.66 5.22 -2.82
N ARG A 373 0.43 4.76 -2.52
CA ARG A 373 -0.12 4.74 -1.14
C ARG A 373 0.62 3.75 -0.26
N GLU A 374 0.94 2.55 -0.75
CA GLU A 374 1.74 1.57 -0.01
C GLU A 374 3.13 2.14 0.34
N MET A 375 3.76 2.83 -0.61
CA MET A 375 5.02 3.52 -0.36
C MET A 375 4.88 4.64 0.68
N LEU A 376 3.78 5.41 0.66
CA LEU A 376 3.50 6.42 1.68
C LEU A 376 3.39 5.79 3.08
N THR A 377 2.70 4.65 3.20
CA THR A 377 2.58 3.91 4.47
C THR A 377 3.95 3.45 4.98
N ARG A 378 4.82 2.92 4.11
CA ARG A 378 6.19 2.53 4.47
C ARG A 378 7.03 3.73 4.94
N ARG A 379 6.87 4.89 4.30
CA ARG A 379 7.57 6.13 4.70
C ARG A 379 7.07 6.66 6.04
N ARG A 380 5.74 6.63 6.28
CA ARG A 380 5.15 6.97 7.59
C ARG A 380 5.70 6.07 8.70
N ALA A 381 5.78 4.76 8.47
CA ALA A 381 6.39 3.83 9.43
C ALA A 381 7.87 4.14 9.72
N THR A 382 8.62 4.59 8.71
CA THR A 382 10.02 5.02 8.88
C THR A 382 10.12 6.29 9.73
N LEU A 383 9.21 7.25 9.51
CA LEU A 383 9.11 8.46 10.32
C LEU A 383 8.78 8.12 11.79
N ASP A 384 7.81 7.23 12.03
CA ASP A 384 7.45 6.76 13.37
C ASP A 384 8.62 6.08 14.08
N ALA A 385 9.38 5.24 13.36
CA ALA A 385 10.58 4.60 13.89
C ALA A 385 11.66 5.63 14.26
N ALA A 386 11.84 6.70 13.48
CA ALA A 386 12.78 7.77 13.79
C ALA A 386 12.36 8.56 15.05
N TYR A 387 11.06 8.86 15.20
CA TYR A 387 10.52 9.47 16.41
C TYR A 387 10.69 8.57 17.64
N GLN A 388 10.44 7.27 17.51
CA GLN A 388 10.63 6.32 18.59
C GLN A 388 12.12 6.22 19.00
N ALA A 389 13.04 6.19 18.03
CA ALA A 389 14.48 6.19 18.32
C ALA A 389 14.93 7.46 19.06
N GLN A 390 14.38 8.63 18.73
CA GLN A 390 14.64 9.87 19.46
C GLN A 390 14.11 9.79 20.90
N LYS A 391 12.91 9.25 21.09
CA LYS A 391 12.32 9.06 22.42
C LYS A 391 13.16 8.10 23.27
N ASP A 392 13.56 6.96 22.72
CA ASP A 392 14.37 5.96 23.42
C ASP A 392 15.74 6.55 23.82
N HIS A 393 16.33 7.40 22.95
CA HIS A 393 17.55 8.13 23.27
C HIS A 393 17.36 9.09 24.45
N GLN A 394 16.25 9.86 24.48
CA GLN A 394 15.93 10.76 25.59
C GLN A 394 15.68 10.01 26.90
N GLU A 395 14.95 8.90 26.86
CA GLU A 395 14.72 8.05 28.04
C GLU A 395 16.03 7.48 28.58
N ARG A 396 16.93 7.05 27.70
CA ARG A 396 18.26 6.58 28.08
C ARG A 396 19.11 7.66 28.73
N LEU A 397 19.08 8.89 28.21
CA LEU A 397 19.74 10.04 28.84
C LEU A 397 19.19 10.31 30.25
N ALA A 398 17.87 10.26 30.42
CA ALA A 398 17.22 10.45 31.71
C ALA A 398 17.61 9.35 32.72
N LEU A 399 17.69 8.09 32.29
CA LEU A 399 18.13 6.98 33.13
C LEU A 399 19.59 7.13 33.57
N LEU A 400 20.48 7.56 32.67
CA LEU A 400 21.88 7.81 33.01
C LEU A 400 22.03 8.98 34.00
N ALA A 401 21.26 10.06 33.82
CA ALA A 401 21.25 11.18 34.74
C ALA A 401 20.73 10.78 36.14
N GLN A 402 19.67 9.98 36.22
CA GLN A 402 19.16 9.43 37.48
C GLN A 402 20.19 8.52 38.17
N ALA A 403 20.87 7.67 37.39
CA ALA A 403 21.92 6.81 37.91
C ALA A 403 23.10 7.63 38.45
N ALA A 404 23.52 8.70 37.76
CA ALA A 404 24.55 9.61 38.24
C ALA A 404 24.14 10.29 39.57
N ALA A 405 22.92 10.83 39.63
CA ALA A 405 22.40 11.47 40.84
C ALA A 405 22.29 10.49 42.03
N ALA A 406 21.87 9.24 41.79
CA ALA A 406 21.82 8.21 42.83
C ALA A 406 23.21 7.89 43.40
N ARG A 407 24.25 7.88 42.55
CA ARG A 407 25.64 7.66 43.00
C ARG A 407 26.20 8.85 43.76
N GLU A 408 25.84 10.07 43.39
CA GLU A 408 26.19 11.26 44.18
C GLU A 408 25.53 11.25 45.55
N ALA A 409 24.27 10.79 45.65
CA ALA A 409 23.59 10.60 46.93
C ALA A 409 24.29 9.54 47.80
N ASP A 410 24.75 8.42 47.23
CA ASP A 410 25.55 7.42 47.95
C ASP A 410 26.83 8.05 48.56
N VAL A 411 27.52 8.94 47.81
CA VAL A 411 28.72 9.65 48.31
C VAL A 411 28.36 10.60 49.46
N ALA A 412 27.30 11.38 49.32
CA ALA A 412 26.83 12.30 50.36
C ALA A 412 26.43 11.57 51.65
N GLU A 413 25.84 10.38 51.52
CA GLU A 413 25.48 9.53 52.65
C GLU A 413 26.73 9.01 53.39
N VAL A 414 27.76 8.56 52.65
CA VAL A 414 29.05 8.16 53.24
C VAL A 414 29.73 9.35 53.94
N ASP A 415 29.66 10.55 53.35
CA ASP A 415 30.23 11.77 53.95
C ASP A 415 29.50 12.17 55.24
N SER A 416 28.17 12.04 55.28
CA SER A 416 27.37 12.24 56.49
C SER A 416 27.78 11.27 57.61
N LEU A 417 27.93 9.98 57.30
CA LEU A 417 28.36 8.97 58.27
C LEU A 417 29.78 9.20 58.77
N ARG A 418 30.68 9.61 57.89
CA ARG A 418 32.05 9.98 58.25
C ARG A 418 32.05 11.19 59.20
N SER A 419 31.28 12.23 58.90
CA SER A 419 31.16 13.42 59.76
C SER A 419 30.60 13.07 61.15
N ALA A 420 29.62 12.16 61.22
CA ALA A 420 29.08 11.68 62.49
C ALA A 420 30.12 10.90 63.34
N LEU A 421 31.08 10.22 62.70
CA LEU A 421 32.14 9.46 63.37
C LEU A 421 33.37 10.29 63.77
N GLU A 422 33.58 11.43 63.11
CA GLU A 422 34.69 12.33 63.39
C GLU A 422 34.82 12.77 64.87
N PRO A 423 33.75 13.21 65.57
CA PRO A 423 33.85 13.55 67.00
C PRO A 423 34.21 12.33 67.87
N VAL A 424 33.79 11.13 67.49
CA VAL A 424 34.12 9.88 68.19
C VAL A 424 35.61 9.57 68.06
N LEU A 425 36.14 9.69 66.84
CA LEU A 425 37.56 9.48 66.55
C LEU A 425 38.44 10.52 67.25
N ALA A 426 38.05 11.80 67.24
CA ALA A 426 38.75 12.86 67.95
C ALA A 426 38.81 12.60 69.47
N HIS A 427 37.71 12.13 70.06
CA HIS A 427 37.67 11.77 71.46
C HIS A 427 38.60 10.57 71.78
N ILE A 428 38.56 9.51 70.96
CA ILE A 428 39.44 8.35 71.11
C ILE A 428 40.92 8.76 70.99
N ALA A 429 41.26 9.62 70.03
CA ALA A 429 42.61 10.14 69.85
C ALA A 429 43.09 10.95 71.07
N SER A 430 42.22 11.79 71.64
CA SER A 430 42.51 12.57 72.85
C SER A 430 42.70 11.69 74.10
N ALA A 431 42.03 10.53 74.17
CA ALA A 431 42.13 9.57 75.28
C ALA A 431 43.31 8.60 75.14
N ARG A 432 43.95 8.54 73.97
CA ARG A 432 45.05 7.61 73.65
C ARG A 432 46.29 7.74 74.55
N PRO A 433 46.74 8.94 74.97
CA PRO A 433 47.85 9.08 75.92
C PRO A 433 47.54 8.42 77.27
N ALA A 434 46.30 8.57 77.77
CA ALA A 434 45.87 7.97 79.03
C ALA A 434 45.80 6.43 78.94
N LEU A 435 45.36 5.89 77.80
CA LEU A 435 45.33 4.44 77.57
C LEU A 435 46.74 3.84 77.43
N ALA A 436 47.68 4.54 76.79
CA ALA A 436 49.08 4.13 76.72
C ALA A 436 49.71 4.07 78.12
N HIS A 437 49.45 5.07 78.97
CA HIS A 437 49.90 5.07 80.37
C HIS A 437 49.29 3.92 81.19
N ILE A 438 48.00 3.61 81.01
CA ILE A 438 47.35 2.48 81.72
C ILE A 438 47.91 1.12 81.25
N ALA A 439 48.17 0.96 79.95
CA ALA A 439 48.77 -0.25 79.40
C ALA A 439 50.21 -0.44 79.91
N SER A 440 51.03 0.62 79.90
CA SER A 440 52.37 0.62 80.49
C SER A 440 52.34 0.35 82.00
N ALA A 441 51.38 0.93 82.74
CA ALA A 441 51.20 0.68 84.17
C ALA A 441 50.73 -0.76 84.48
N ARG A 442 49.89 -1.37 83.63
CA ARG A 442 49.48 -2.77 83.75
C ARG A 442 50.60 -3.74 83.37
N LEU A 443 51.42 -3.44 82.37
CA LEU A 443 52.62 -4.21 82.05
C LEU A 443 53.63 -4.14 83.21
N ALA A 444 53.82 -2.97 83.81
CA ALA A 444 54.64 -2.81 85.00
C ALA A 444 54.07 -3.57 86.22
N ALA A 445 52.75 -3.52 86.46
CA ALA A 445 52.10 -4.23 87.56
C ALA A 445 51.98 -5.75 87.33
N GLY A 446 51.88 -6.19 86.08
CA GLY A 446 51.90 -7.61 85.68
C GLY A 446 53.29 -8.22 85.77
N ALA A 447 54.35 -7.45 85.49
CA ALA A 447 55.73 -7.83 85.74
C ALA A 447 56.07 -7.90 87.25
N ALA A 448 55.28 -7.24 88.11
CA ALA A 448 55.44 -7.25 89.56
C ALA A 448 54.67 -8.38 90.28
N ARG A 449 53.97 -9.28 89.57
CA ARG A 449 53.38 -10.48 90.17
C ARG A 449 54.40 -11.63 90.15
N PRO A 450 54.88 -12.12 91.30
CA PRO A 450 55.77 -13.27 91.35
C PRO A 450 55.06 -14.51 90.81
N TRP A 451 55.76 -15.32 90.02
CA TRP A 451 55.36 -16.64 89.54
C TRP A 451 55.19 -17.70 90.66
N SER A 452 54.88 -17.33 91.90
CA SER A 452 54.85 -18.27 93.04
C SER A 452 53.47 -18.83 93.39
N LEU A 453 52.39 -18.51 92.67
CA LEU A 453 51.03 -18.99 92.97
C LEU A 453 50.25 -19.47 91.73
N ARG A 454 50.82 -20.45 91.01
CA ARG A 454 50.06 -21.43 90.21
C ARG A 454 50.65 -22.82 90.41
N ARG A 455 50.16 -23.50 91.44
CA ARG A 455 49.91 -24.94 91.43
C ARG A 455 48.47 -25.14 91.85
#